data_AF-A0A534WJ78-F1
#
_entry.id   AF-A0A534WJ78-F1
#
_cell.length_a   1.000
_cell.length_b   1.000
_cell.length_c   1.000
_cell.angle_alpha   90.00
_cell.angle_beta   90.00
_cell.angle_gamma   90.00
#
_symmetry.space_group_name_H-M   'P 1'
#
loop_
_entity.id
_entity.type
_entity.pdbx_description
1 polymer ?
#
loop_
_entity_poly.entity_id
_entity_poly.type
_entity_poly.pdbx_seq_one_letter_code
_entity_poly.pdbx_strand_id
1 'polypeptide(L)'
;MPSCSVIAAQPNVNTMIALVVACSTRLAAWNQQTGGNCLPDGKSQGVRNHNSVLRAALPTSAIDGVSDFRADPSDPHRIFLADADGRLITRLSPEDRLEPVNEELRIAPRWIPKAIMLALRGPLLDEKQGVERTGELTVDGERWLATFRALAGSQDWFVGIVVPEAAYTRDLHALRWRLLIGCAVINGLVLLGGGGALLALRRGLGRIRKAAARMHNLECMSATTKTPGRDVHEVLNGLEQAKTALRGMGKYAPLDVVRELYAANREPALGGELRELSILFTDLEGFTSLSERLSPDELARALGLYFEAMTEAVRSCGGTIDKFIGDAVMALWNAPTQRRDHSQLACAAVLACRKVTDRLYRSSAWAGLPPLRTRFGLHRDTVMVGHFGAPERFSYTALGDGVNLASRLEGLCKPTWSVRRKRWSAPRSTRTTRASARIGRRCRLAKSSRYRTSSSAGGKYRSE
;
A
#
# COMPACT_ATOMS: atom_id res chain seq x y z
N MET A 1 21.56 -35.20 -1.63
CA MET A 1 22.14 -36.48 -1.18
C MET A 1 23.52 -36.23 -0.59
N PRO A 2 23.65 -36.26 0.74
CA PRO A 2 24.87 -36.71 1.38
C PRO A 2 24.63 -38.10 1.99
N SER A 3 25.64 -38.92 1.77
CA SER A 3 25.87 -40.31 2.16
C SER A 3 25.64 -40.64 3.65
N CYS A 4 25.06 -41.83 3.86
CA CYS A 4 24.98 -42.54 5.14
C CYS A 4 26.35 -42.68 5.81
N SER A 5 26.67 -41.80 6.74
CA SER A 5 27.81 -41.94 7.66
C SER A 5 27.42 -41.65 9.12
N VAL A 6 26.14 -41.82 9.46
CA VAL A 6 25.60 -41.59 10.83
C VAL A 6 25.52 -42.87 11.66
N ILE A 7 25.97 -44.02 11.14
CA ILE A 7 26.00 -45.28 11.90
C ILE A 7 27.14 -45.30 12.94
N ALA A 8 28.14 -44.42 12.82
CA ALA A 8 29.35 -44.47 13.66
C ALA A 8 29.27 -43.77 15.04
N ALA A 9 28.14 -43.16 15.42
CA ALA A 9 28.08 -42.33 16.63
C ALA A 9 26.81 -42.58 17.47
N GLN A 10 26.62 -43.82 17.95
CA GLN A 10 25.71 -44.12 19.06
C GLN A 10 26.50 -44.88 20.14
N PRO A 11 26.72 -44.29 21.34
CA PRO A 11 27.52 -44.92 22.40
C PRO A 11 26.91 -46.27 22.85
N ASN A 12 25.58 -46.43 22.78
CA ASN A 12 24.91 -47.62 23.30
C ASN A 12 25.20 -48.92 22.54
N VAL A 13 25.44 -48.88 21.22
CA VAL A 13 25.75 -50.09 20.44
C VAL A 13 27.19 -50.55 20.70
N ASN A 14 28.14 -49.60 20.75
CA ASN A 14 29.52 -49.90 21.15
C ASN A 14 29.61 -50.34 22.62
N THR A 15 28.78 -49.79 23.51
CA THR A 15 28.69 -50.24 24.91
C THR A 15 28.02 -51.62 25.05
N MET A 16 26.99 -51.94 24.26
CA MET A 16 26.37 -53.28 24.17
C MET A 16 27.36 -54.31 23.66
N ILE A 17 28.08 -54.01 22.57
CA ILE A 17 29.09 -54.91 22.02
C ILE A 17 30.28 -55.03 22.97
N ALA A 18 30.68 -53.94 23.64
CA ALA A 18 31.67 -54.00 24.70
C ALA A 18 31.20 -54.84 25.90
N LEU A 19 29.90 -54.93 26.20
CA LEU A 19 29.35 -55.80 27.26
C LEU A 19 29.33 -57.28 26.87
N VAL A 20 28.97 -57.60 25.62
CA VAL A 20 29.03 -58.97 25.08
C VAL A 20 30.48 -59.45 24.95
N VAL A 21 31.38 -58.58 24.49
CA VAL A 21 32.83 -58.82 24.46
C VAL A 21 33.44 -58.81 25.87
N ALA A 22 32.94 -58.01 26.81
CA ALA A 22 33.34 -58.07 28.23
C ALA A 22 32.88 -59.37 28.88
N CYS A 23 31.72 -59.90 28.47
CA CYS A 23 31.26 -61.22 28.89
C CYS A 23 32.22 -62.29 28.34
N SER A 24 32.59 -62.23 27.05
CA SER A 24 33.54 -63.19 26.43
C SER A 24 34.98 -63.06 26.96
N THR A 25 35.44 -61.86 27.33
CA THR A 25 36.78 -61.63 27.92
C THR A 25 36.83 -61.91 29.42
N ARG A 26 35.75 -61.68 30.19
CA ARG A 26 35.63 -62.23 31.56
C ARG A 26 35.56 -63.76 31.54
N LEU A 27 35.00 -64.34 30.49
CA LEU A 27 35.04 -65.78 30.20
C LEU A 27 36.46 -66.28 29.94
N ALA A 28 37.26 -65.56 29.15
CA ALA A 28 38.67 -65.89 28.94
C ALA A 28 39.52 -65.73 30.22
N ALA A 29 39.22 -64.74 31.07
CA ALA A 29 39.92 -64.48 32.32
C ALA A 29 39.53 -65.45 33.47
N TRP A 30 38.25 -65.85 33.57
CA TRP A 30 37.80 -66.87 34.54
C TRP A 30 38.41 -68.25 34.25
N ASN A 31 38.66 -68.55 32.97
CA ASN A 31 39.32 -69.77 32.51
C ASN A 31 40.83 -69.82 32.86
N GLN A 32 41.47 -68.67 33.13
CA GLN A 32 42.84 -68.61 33.66
C GLN A 32 42.92 -68.76 35.19
N GLN A 33 41.85 -68.42 35.93
CA GLN A 33 41.84 -68.42 37.40
C GLN A 33 41.34 -69.73 38.04
N THR A 34 40.65 -70.60 37.30
CA THR A 34 40.06 -71.85 37.85
C THR A 34 40.85 -73.12 37.53
N GLY A 35 42.08 -72.97 37.03
CA GLY A 35 43.08 -74.05 36.96
C GLY A 35 43.65 -74.38 38.34
N GLY A 36 42.86 -75.01 39.21
CA GLY A 36 43.34 -75.60 40.45
C GLY A 36 42.36 -75.52 41.62
N ASN A 37 41.50 -76.54 41.78
CA ASN A 37 41.28 -77.22 43.06
C ASN A 37 40.26 -78.36 42.94
N CYS A 38 40.81 -79.58 42.85
CA CYS A 38 40.48 -80.81 43.55
C CYS A 38 39.01 -81.15 43.90
N LEU A 39 38.57 -82.33 43.44
CA LEU A 39 37.96 -83.33 44.30
C LEU A 39 38.91 -84.54 44.42
N PRO A 40 38.97 -85.23 45.57
CA PRO A 40 40.03 -86.17 45.89
C PRO A 40 39.68 -87.57 45.43
N ASP A 41 40.54 -88.22 44.65
CA ASP A 41 41.06 -89.52 45.07
C ASP A 41 42.27 -89.98 44.25
N GLY A 42 43.23 -90.54 44.99
CA GLY A 42 44.22 -91.54 44.63
C GLY A 42 44.74 -91.70 43.20
N LYS A 43 46.07 -91.51 43.13
CA LYS A 43 47.07 -92.24 42.32
C LYS A 43 47.61 -91.54 41.06
N SER A 44 48.92 -91.36 41.12
CA SER A 44 49.83 -91.03 40.03
C SER A 44 49.77 -92.06 38.90
N GLN A 45 49.90 -91.59 37.66
CA GLN A 45 50.94 -92.03 36.70
C GLN A 45 50.83 -91.24 35.38
N GLY A 46 52.00 -90.90 34.83
CA GLY A 46 52.13 -89.96 33.72
C GLY A 46 51.64 -90.48 32.37
N VAL A 47 51.22 -89.54 31.52
CA VAL A 47 51.09 -89.75 30.07
C VAL A 47 51.51 -88.47 29.35
N ARG A 48 52.33 -88.67 28.32
CA ARG A 48 52.92 -87.66 27.42
C ARG A 48 51.86 -86.90 26.61
N ASN A 49 52.24 -85.70 26.16
CA ASN A 49 51.59 -84.82 25.19
C ASN A 49 50.71 -85.52 24.14
N HIS A 50 49.40 -85.29 24.23
CA HIS A 50 48.51 -85.17 23.08
C HIS A 50 47.75 -83.85 23.22
N ASN A 51 47.61 -83.11 22.12
CA ASN A 51 46.88 -81.83 22.01
C ASN A 51 45.62 -81.82 22.89
N SER A 52 45.71 -81.19 24.06
CA SER A 52 44.61 -81.06 25.00
C SER A 52 43.71 -79.92 24.51
N VAL A 53 42.62 -80.26 23.83
CA VAL A 53 41.53 -79.32 23.58
C VAL A 53 40.82 -79.09 24.91
N LEU A 54 41.02 -77.92 25.52
CA LEU A 54 40.29 -77.51 26.72
C LEU A 54 38.83 -77.20 26.33
N ARG A 55 37.90 -78.10 26.67
CA ARG A 55 36.47 -77.87 26.43
C ARG A 55 35.87 -77.17 27.65
N ALA A 56 35.64 -75.87 27.54
CA ALA A 56 34.87 -75.11 28.52
C ALA A 56 33.37 -75.22 28.17
N ALA A 57 32.56 -75.68 29.12
CA ALA A 57 31.11 -75.73 28.97
C ALA A 57 30.49 -74.50 29.64
N LEU A 58 29.71 -73.73 28.87
CA LEU A 58 28.88 -72.64 29.38
C LEU A 58 27.48 -73.18 29.73
N PRO A 59 26.87 -72.75 30.85
CA PRO A 59 25.47 -73.10 31.10
C PRO A 59 24.59 -72.44 30.05
N THR A 60 23.62 -73.19 29.51
CA THR A 60 22.72 -72.72 28.44
C THR A 60 21.99 -71.43 28.83
N SER A 61 21.68 -71.26 30.13
CA SER A 61 21.06 -70.03 30.67
C SER A 61 21.94 -68.78 30.56
N ALA A 62 23.27 -68.90 30.60
CA ALA A 62 24.17 -67.76 30.42
C ALA A 62 24.28 -67.35 28.95
N ILE A 63 24.13 -68.30 28.03
CA ILE A 63 24.10 -68.05 26.59
C ILE A 63 22.74 -67.44 26.19
N ASP A 64 21.64 -68.03 26.66
CA ASP A 64 20.27 -67.57 26.36
C ASP A 64 20.01 -66.13 26.88
N GLY A 65 20.69 -65.71 27.94
CA GLY A 65 20.63 -64.33 28.45
C GLY A 65 21.05 -63.24 27.44
N VAL A 66 21.75 -63.60 26.36
CA VAL A 66 22.08 -62.69 25.25
C VAL A 66 20.85 -62.37 24.39
N SER A 67 19.93 -63.32 24.22
CA SER A 67 18.71 -63.13 23.42
C SER A 67 17.59 -62.45 24.20
N ASP A 68 17.60 -62.60 25.52
CA ASP A 68 16.68 -61.91 26.44
C ASP A 68 17.15 -60.51 26.83
N PHE A 69 18.35 -60.08 26.40
CA PHE A 69 18.86 -58.76 26.71
C PHE A 69 17.99 -57.68 26.05
N ARG A 70 17.29 -56.89 26.88
CA ARG A 70 16.54 -55.69 26.47
C ARG A 70 17.01 -54.50 27.30
N ALA A 71 17.34 -53.38 26.65
CA ALA A 71 17.71 -52.16 27.38
C ALA A 71 16.47 -51.46 27.98
N ASP A 72 15.30 -51.63 27.38
CA ASP A 72 13.99 -51.10 27.79
C ASP A 72 12.89 -52.13 27.41
N PRO A 73 11.77 -52.26 28.15
CA PRO A 73 10.64 -53.10 27.75
C PRO A 73 10.10 -52.84 26.33
N SER A 74 10.28 -51.63 25.80
CA SER A 74 9.88 -51.17 24.47
C SER A 74 10.97 -51.31 23.41
N ASP A 75 12.13 -51.87 23.77
CA ASP A 75 13.28 -52.04 22.90
C ASP A 75 12.93 -52.95 21.69
N PRO A 76 12.98 -52.43 20.44
CA PRO A 76 12.63 -53.19 19.26
C PRO A 76 13.81 -54.03 18.72
N HIS A 77 15.00 -53.95 19.34
CA HIS A 77 16.17 -54.72 18.92
C HIS A 77 15.96 -56.21 19.23
N ARG A 78 16.28 -57.07 18.26
CA ARG A 78 16.27 -58.52 18.42
C ARG A 78 17.70 -59.03 18.27
N ILE A 79 18.22 -59.64 19.32
CA ILE A 79 19.60 -60.13 19.38
C ILE A 79 19.57 -61.66 19.38
N PHE A 80 20.46 -62.30 18.61
CA PHE A 80 20.61 -63.75 18.58
C PHE A 80 22.04 -64.16 18.26
N LEU A 81 22.41 -65.40 18.60
CA LEU A 81 23.66 -66.03 18.20
C LEU A 81 23.40 -67.12 17.16
N ALA A 82 24.24 -67.16 16.13
CA ALA A 82 24.20 -68.21 15.11
C ALA A 82 25.61 -68.67 14.72
N ASP A 83 25.73 -69.89 14.21
CA ASP A 83 26.97 -70.39 13.61
C ASP A 83 27.12 -69.93 12.14
N ALA A 84 28.25 -70.25 11.52
CA ALA A 84 28.55 -69.95 10.12
C ALA A 84 27.53 -70.55 9.13
N ASP A 85 26.86 -71.63 9.51
CA ASP A 85 25.81 -72.28 8.71
C ASP A 85 24.42 -71.63 8.89
N GLY A 86 24.29 -70.59 9.72
CA GLY A 86 23.02 -69.93 10.02
C GLY A 86 22.12 -70.69 10.97
N ARG A 87 22.67 -71.61 11.77
CA ARG A 87 21.95 -72.34 12.81
C ARG A 87 22.03 -71.56 14.12
N LEU A 88 20.90 -71.46 14.82
CA LEU A 88 20.81 -70.72 16.07
C LEU A 88 21.53 -71.45 17.22
N ILE A 89 22.28 -70.67 17.99
CA ILE A 89 23.04 -71.10 19.19
C ILE A 89 22.32 -70.64 20.46
N THR A 90 21.51 -69.58 20.38
CA THR A 90 20.64 -69.11 21.47
C THR A 90 19.18 -69.39 21.21
N ARG A 91 18.41 -69.60 22.28
CA ARG A 91 16.95 -69.66 22.17
C ARG A 91 16.40 -68.28 21.86
N LEU A 92 15.38 -68.22 21.01
CA LEU A 92 14.65 -66.99 20.70
C LEU A 92 13.43 -66.81 21.61
N SER A 93 12.97 -67.89 22.22
CA SER A 93 11.87 -67.94 23.18
C SER A 93 12.16 -68.96 24.29
N PRO A 94 11.69 -68.74 25.54
CA PRO A 94 11.79 -69.72 26.63
C PRO A 94 11.19 -71.10 26.30
N GLU A 95 10.30 -71.17 25.32
CA GLU A 95 9.62 -72.40 24.88
C GLU A 95 10.39 -73.23 23.86
N ASP A 96 11.55 -72.74 23.37
CA ASP A 96 12.36 -73.43 22.39
C ASP A 96 13.01 -74.68 23.00
N ARG A 97 13.01 -75.78 22.23
CA ARG A 97 13.50 -77.10 22.69
C ARG A 97 14.90 -77.38 22.15
N LEU A 98 15.64 -78.22 22.87
CA LEU A 98 16.89 -78.78 22.38
C LEU A 98 16.60 -80.17 21.80
N GLU A 99 16.99 -80.38 20.54
CA GLU A 99 16.85 -81.65 19.84
C GLU A 99 18.23 -82.20 19.47
N PRO A 100 18.48 -83.51 19.65
CA PRO A 100 19.74 -84.12 19.25
C PRO A 100 19.77 -84.28 17.72
N VAL A 101 20.79 -83.71 17.08
CA VAL A 101 21.07 -83.82 15.65
C VAL A 101 22.52 -84.24 15.48
N ASN A 102 22.77 -85.43 14.92
CA ASN A 102 24.12 -85.95 14.62
C ASN A 102 25.12 -85.81 15.80
N GLU A 103 24.74 -86.32 16.97
CA GLU A 103 25.52 -86.27 18.22
C GLU A 103 25.70 -84.88 18.87
N GLU A 104 25.05 -83.83 18.34
CA GLU A 104 25.03 -82.49 18.92
C GLU A 104 23.63 -82.08 19.38
N LEU A 105 23.54 -81.29 20.46
CA LEU A 105 22.27 -80.66 20.87
C LEU A 105 22.08 -79.37 20.09
N ARG A 106 20.99 -79.29 19.32
CA ARG A 106 20.65 -78.12 18.50
C ARG A 106 19.33 -77.51 18.98
N ILE A 107 19.20 -76.20 18.80
CA ILE A 107 17.97 -75.48 19.15
C ILE A 107 16.95 -75.70 18.05
N ALA A 108 15.81 -76.27 18.44
CA ALA A 108 14.62 -76.41 17.61
C ALA A 108 13.62 -75.32 18.05
N PRO A 109 13.67 -74.13 17.44
CA PRO A 109 12.78 -73.04 17.81
C PRO A 109 11.35 -73.36 17.39
N ARG A 110 10.38 -73.08 18.26
CA ARG A 110 8.95 -73.26 17.92
C ARG A 110 8.49 -72.32 16.82
N TRP A 111 9.07 -71.12 16.80
CA TRP A 111 8.76 -70.09 15.83
C TRP A 111 9.96 -69.15 15.65
N ILE A 112 10.44 -69.01 14.42
CA ILE A 112 11.49 -68.04 14.08
C ILE A 112 10.80 -66.81 13.48
N PRO A 113 10.99 -65.61 14.04
CA PRO A 113 10.50 -64.39 13.43
C PRO A 113 11.03 -64.21 12.01
N LYS A 114 10.16 -63.79 11.08
CA LYS A 114 10.51 -63.62 9.66
C LYS A 114 11.76 -62.77 9.44
N ALA A 115 11.96 -61.72 10.25
CA ALA A 115 13.13 -60.85 10.17
C ALA A 115 14.44 -61.59 10.49
N ILE A 116 14.44 -62.45 11.51
CA ILE A 116 15.61 -63.28 11.88
C ILE A 116 15.82 -64.36 10.82
N MET A 117 14.75 -65.01 10.37
CA MET A 117 14.83 -66.04 9.32
C MET A 117 15.41 -65.50 8.01
N LEU A 118 14.98 -64.31 7.58
CA LEU A 118 15.49 -63.65 6.37
C LEU A 118 16.92 -63.14 6.55
N ALA A 119 17.29 -62.70 7.76
CA ALA A 119 18.65 -62.30 8.07
C ALA A 119 19.61 -63.51 8.03
N LEU A 120 19.21 -64.66 8.58
CA LEU A 120 20.00 -65.90 8.61
C LEU A 120 20.14 -66.58 7.24
N ARG A 121 19.11 -66.48 6.39
CA ARG A 121 19.13 -67.04 5.01
C ARG A 121 19.61 -66.05 3.96
N GLY A 122 19.86 -64.81 4.34
CA GLY A 122 20.29 -63.74 3.46
C GLY A 122 21.80 -63.81 3.19
N PRO A 123 22.28 -63.10 2.15
CA PRO A 123 23.71 -63.01 1.82
C PRO A 123 24.55 -62.30 2.91
N LEU A 124 23.92 -61.81 3.97
CA LEU A 124 24.56 -61.10 5.09
C LEU A 124 25.35 -62.03 6.01
N LEU A 125 25.09 -63.34 5.97
CA LEU A 125 25.76 -64.36 6.78
C LEU A 125 26.85 -65.14 6.01
N ASP A 126 27.11 -64.83 4.74
CA ASP A 126 28.05 -65.62 3.91
C ASP A 126 29.48 -65.61 4.49
N GLU A 127 30.07 -66.80 4.60
CA GLU A 127 31.16 -67.18 5.52
C GLU A 127 32.52 -66.52 5.19
N LYS A 128 32.66 -65.86 4.03
CA LYS A 128 34.00 -65.67 3.45
C LYS A 128 34.71 -64.35 3.69
N GLN A 129 34.10 -63.27 4.18
CA GLN A 129 34.83 -61.99 4.35
C GLN A 129 34.21 -61.08 5.43
N GLY A 130 34.90 -60.80 6.54
CA GLY A 130 34.72 -59.58 7.37
C GLY A 130 34.39 -59.75 8.87
N VAL A 131 34.78 -58.75 9.70
CA VAL A 131 34.58 -58.72 11.18
C VAL A 131 33.17 -58.24 11.58
N GLU A 132 32.56 -57.35 10.79
CA GLU A 132 31.22 -56.79 11.03
C GLU A 132 30.54 -56.49 9.68
N ARG A 133 29.24 -56.81 9.58
CA ARG A 133 28.41 -56.64 8.38
C ARG A 133 27.08 -56.02 8.78
N THR A 134 26.67 -54.97 8.07
CA THR A 134 25.34 -54.37 8.25
C THR A 134 24.66 -54.32 6.89
N GLY A 135 23.37 -54.64 6.86
CA GLY A 135 22.57 -54.59 5.65
C GLY A 135 21.10 -54.35 5.94
N GLU A 136 20.35 -54.15 4.88
CA GLU A 136 18.92 -53.90 4.92
C GLU A 136 18.15 -55.14 4.46
N LEU A 137 17.06 -55.44 5.16
CA LEU A 137 16.11 -56.49 4.82
C LEU A 137 14.71 -55.88 4.78
N THR A 138 13.89 -56.37 3.85
CA THR A 138 12.48 -55.97 3.77
C THR A 138 11.62 -57.13 4.26
N VAL A 139 10.81 -56.90 5.28
CA VAL A 139 9.94 -57.91 5.91
C VAL A 139 8.52 -57.40 5.87
N ASP A 140 7.65 -58.08 5.13
CA ASP A 140 6.23 -57.71 4.99
C ASP A 140 6.01 -56.22 4.56
N GLY A 141 6.94 -55.67 3.76
CA GLY A 141 6.90 -54.28 3.27
C GLY A 141 7.58 -53.24 4.17
N GLU A 142 7.98 -53.63 5.39
CA GLU A 142 8.74 -52.79 6.32
C GLU A 142 10.25 -52.99 6.12
N ARG A 143 11.03 -51.91 6.21
CA ARG A 143 12.50 -51.97 6.15
C ARG A 143 13.07 -52.24 7.54
N TRP A 144 13.97 -53.20 7.60
CA TRP A 144 14.68 -53.65 8.79
C TRP A 144 16.19 -53.58 8.52
N LEU A 145 16.94 -53.30 9.57
CA LEU A 145 18.41 -53.27 9.56
C LEU A 145 18.90 -54.52 10.30
N ALA A 146 19.77 -55.29 9.67
CA ALA A 146 20.48 -56.39 10.32
C ALA A 146 21.96 -56.06 10.40
N THR A 147 22.56 -56.33 11.55
CA THR A 147 24.00 -56.28 11.77
C THR A 147 24.48 -57.63 12.28
N PHE A 148 25.46 -58.21 11.62
CA PHE A 148 26.16 -59.43 12.02
C PHE A 148 27.59 -59.09 12.41
N ARG A 149 28.05 -59.60 13.56
CA ARG A 149 29.43 -59.43 14.02
C ARG A 149 30.01 -60.76 14.45
N ALA A 150 31.18 -61.10 13.91
CA ALA A 150 31.89 -62.32 14.27
C ALA A 150 32.45 -62.24 15.70
N LEU A 151 32.33 -63.32 16.46
CA LEU A 151 32.92 -63.47 17.79
C LEU A 151 34.33 -64.06 17.67
N ALA A 152 35.36 -63.23 17.87
CA ALA A 152 36.75 -63.67 17.83
C ALA A 152 37.03 -64.74 18.91
N GLY A 153 37.70 -65.83 18.53
CA GLY A 153 38.02 -66.95 19.44
C GLY A 153 36.87 -67.92 19.72
N SER A 154 35.77 -67.84 18.95
CA SER A 154 34.65 -68.80 18.99
C SER A 154 34.74 -69.80 17.82
N GLN A 155 33.83 -70.79 17.79
CA GLN A 155 33.66 -71.73 16.67
C GLN A 155 32.87 -71.08 15.52
N ASP A 156 33.39 -69.97 15.00
CA ASP A 156 32.77 -69.19 13.92
C ASP A 156 31.34 -68.72 14.25
N TRP A 157 31.14 -68.25 15.50
CA TRP A 157 29.84 -67.72 15.95
C TRP A 157 29.68 -66.25 15.58
N PHE A 158 28.45 -65.87 15.24
CA PHE A 158 28.05 -64.52 14.90
C PHE A 158 26.96 -64.02 15.85
N VAL A 159 27.10 -62.77 16.30
CA VAL A 159 26.03 -62.01 16.95
C VAL A 159 25.23 -61.31 15.85
N GLY A 160 23.95 -61.66 15.72
CA GLY A 160 22.99 -60.99 14.86
C GLY A 160 22.13 -60.02 15.66
N ILE A 161 22.02 -58.77 15.20
CA ILE A 161 21.11 -57.76 15.74
C ILE A 161 20.19 -57.31 14.62
N VAL A 162 18.86 -57.41 14.82
CA VAL A 162 17.85 -57.04 13.82
C VAL A 162 16.87 -56.03 14.41
N VAL A 163 16.71 -54.89 13.74
CA VAL A 163 15.94 -53.72 14.23
C VAL A 163 15.10 -53.13 13.10
N PRO A 164 13.83 -52.74 13.32
CA PRO A 164 13.05 -52.05 12.30
C PRO A 164 13.59 -50.63 12.07
N GLU A 165 13.73 -50.19 10.81
CA GLU A 165 14.21 -48.83 10.46
C GLU A 165 13.29 -47.74 11.06
N ALA A 166 12.00 -48.06 11.20
CA ALA A 166 11.01 -47.23 11.88
C ALA A 166 11.41 -46.85 13.32
N ALA A 167 12.17 -47.69 14.02
CA ALA A 167 12.64 -47.39 15.38
C ALA A 167 13.57 -46.18 15.42
N TYR A 168 14.44 -46.01 14.42
CA TYR A 168 15.36 -44.86 14.34
C TYR A 168 14.69 -43.62 13.72
N THR A 169 13.73 -43.81 12.82
CA THR A 169 13.12 -42.72 12.04
C THR A 169 11.89 -42.10 12.71
N ARG A 170 11.29 -42.73 13.71
CA ARG A 170 10.10 -42.23 14.43
C ARG A 170 10.25 -40.78 14.90
N ASP A 171 11.34 -40.47 15.60
CA ASP A 171 11.54 -39.13 16.16
C ASP A 171 11.85 -38.09 15.09
N LEU A 172 12.57 -38.49 14.04
CA LEU A 172 12.86 -37.65 12.87
C LEU A 172 11.58 -37.30 12.11
N HIS A 173 10.64 -38.23 11.97
CA HIS A 173 9.34 -37.97 11.34
C HIS A 173 8.49 -36.99 12.16
N ALA A 174 8.49 -37.11 13.49
CA ALA A 174 7.78 -36.18 14.37
C ALA A 174 8.37 -34.76 14.29
N LEU A 175 9.70 -34.63 14.27
CA LEU A 175 10.38 -33.34 14.12
C LEU A 175 10.10 -32.71 12.75
N ARG A 176 10.14 -33.51 11.67
CA ARG A 176 9.83 -33.04 10.31
C ARG A 176 8.44 -32.42 10.23
N TRP A 177 7.42 -33.07 10.80
CA TRP A 177 6.05 -32.54 10.79
C TRP A 177 5.92 -31.25 11.60
N ARG A 178 6.56 -31.15 12.76
CA ARG A 178 6.59 -29.90 13.55
C ARG A 178 7.22 -28.74 12.78
N LEU A 179 8.32 -28.99 12.08
CA LEU A 179 8.99 -27.98 11.24
C LEU A 179 8.11 -27.53 10.06
N LEU A 180 7.47 -28.47 9.36
CA LEU A 180 6.58 -28.15 8.23
C LEU A 180 5.39 -27.28 8.66
N ILE A 181 4.77 -27.59 9.80
CA ILE A 181 3.67 -26.80 10.36
C ILE A 181 4.17 -25.39 10.72
N GLY A 182 5.34 -25.28 11.36
CA GLY A 182 5.95 -23.99 11.69
C GLY A 182 6.18 -23.12 10.44
N CYS A 183 6.76 -23.69 9.38
CA CYS A 183 6.95 -22.99 8.11
C CYS A 183 5.62 -22.56 7.47
N ALA A 184 4.59 -23.41 7.51
CA ALA A 184 3.27 -23.07 6.97
C ALA A 184 2.62 -21.90 7.72
N VAL A 185 2.72 -21.87 9.06
CA VAL A 185 2.21 -20.76 9.89
C VAL A 185 2.93 -19.46 9.56
N ILE A 186 4.27 -19.48 9.46
CA ILE A 186 5.06 -18.29 9.12
C ILE A 186 4.66 -17.75 7.74
N ASN A 187 4.54 -18.62 6.73
CA ASN A 187 4.12 -18.21 5.38
C ASN A 187 2.69 -17.64 5.39
N GLY A 188 1.77 -18.24 6.14
CA GLY A 188 0.41 -17.73 6.31
C GLY A 188 0.37 -16.33 6.91
N LEU A 189 1.19 -16.06 7.95
CA LEU A 189 1.31 -14.74 8.56
C LEU A 189 1.89 -13.70 7.59
N VAL A 190 2.91 -14.07 6.81
CA VAL A 190 3.49 -13.19 5.78
C VAL A 190 2.47 -12.84 4.70
N LEU A 191 1.70 -13.81 4.22
CA LEU A 191 0.65 -13.60 3.22
C LEU A 191 -0.49 -12.71 3.75
N LEU A 192 -0.93 -12.92 5.01
CA LEU A 192 -1.95 -12.09 5.65
C LEU A 192 -1.46 -10.65 5.84
N GLY A 193 -0.23 -10.47 6.33
CA GLY A 193 0.40 -9.15 6.50
C GLY A 193 0.57 -8.42 5.15
N GLY A 194 1.10 -9.11 4.14
CA GLY A 194 1.27 -8.59 2.79
C GLY A 194 -0.05 -8.21 2.13
N GLY A 195 -1.07 -9.07 2.26
CA GLY A 195 -2.43 -8.80 1.77
C GLY A 195 -3.03 -7.56 2.44
N GLY A 196 -2.92 -7.45 3.77
CA GLY A 196 -3.37 -6.28 4.53
C GLY A 196 -2.70 -4.99 4.08
N ALA A 197 -1.39 -5.00 3.89
CA ALA A 197 -0.62 -3.86 3.39
C ALA A 197 -1.06 -3.45 1.97
N LEU A 198 -1.27 -4.41 1.06
CA LEU A 198 -1.72 -4.15 -0.31
C LEU A 198 -3.13 -3.54 -0.33
N LEU A 199 -4.03 -4.01 0.53
CA LEU A 199 -5.38 -3.46 0.71
C LEU A 199 -5.35 -2.04 1.26
N ALA A 200 -4.47 -1.75 2.22
CA ALA A 200 -4.28 -0.40 2.74
C ALA A 200 -3.76 0.56 1.65
N LEU A 201 -2.78 0.12 0.86
CA LEU A 201 -2.21 0.90 -0.24
C LEU A 201 -3.25 1.19 -1.32
N ARG A 202 -4.03 0.19 -1.75
CA ARG A 202 -5.13 0.36 -2.71
C ARG A 202 -6.17 1.36 -2.23
N ARG A 203 -6.56 1.30 -0.96
CA ARG A 203 -7.50 2.26 -0.35
C ARG A 203 -6.91 3.67 -0.30
N GLY A 204 -5.62 3.80 0.01
CA GLY A 204 -4.90 5.08 0.00
C GLY A 204 -4.91 5.75 -1.38
N LEU A 205 -4.46 5.01 -2.41
CA LEU A 205 -4.43 5.49 -3.80
C LEU A 205 -5.82 5.88 -4.33
N GLY A 206 -6.84 5.09 -4.02
CA GLY A 206 -8.22 5.39 -4.42
C GLY A 206 -8.75 6.71 -3.86
N ARG A 207 -8.28 7.13 -2.67
CA ARG A 207 -8.66 8.41 -2.06
C ARG A 207 -7.88 9.59 -2.65
N ILE A 208 -6.59 9.41 -2.94
CA ILE A 208 -5.76 10.41 -3.66
C ILE A 208 -6.40 10.72 -5.01
N ARG A 209 -6.80 9.68 -5.77
CA ARG A 209 -7.49 9.86 -7.06
C ARG A 209 -8.78 10.68 -6.92
N LYS A 210 -9.60 10.41 -5.89
CA LYS A 210 -10.83 11.17 -5.62
C LYS A 210 -10.54 12.62 -5.21
N ALA A 211 -9.49 12.85 -4.43
CA ALA A 211 -9.09 14.19 -3.99
C ALA A 211 -8.55 15.03 -5.17
N ALA A 212 -7.71 14.43 -6.03
CA ALA A 212 -7.24 15.03 -7.27
C ALA A 212 -8.39 15.33 -8.24
N ALA A 213 -9.37 14.42 -8.37
CA ALA A 213 -10.55 14.64 -9.20
C ALA A 213 -11.44 15.80 -8.72
N ARG A 214 -11.54 16.02 -7.39
CA ARG A 214 -12.24 17.20 -6.85
C ARG A 214 -11.47 18.50 -7.11
N MET A 215 -10.13 18.42 -7.13
CA MET A 215 -9.27 19.56 -7.49
C MET A 215 -9.52 19.98 -8.94
N HIS A 216 -9.69 19.00 -9.84
CA HIS A 216 -10.04 19.25 -11.24
C HIS A 216 -11.34 20.06 -11.39
N ASN A 217 -12.33 19.83 -10.52
CA ASN A 217 -13.64 20.50 -10.59
C ASN A 217 -13.76 21.76 -9.71
N LEU A 218 -12.67 22.21 -9.05
CA LEU A 218 -12.67 23.33 -8.09
C LEU A 218 -13.76 23.23 -6.98
N GLU A 219 -14.27 22.04 -6.70
CA GLU A 219 -15.24 21.80 -5.63
C GLU A 219 -14.53 21.75 -4.29
N CYS A 220 -14.36 22.95 -3.76
CA CYS A 220 -13.53 23.20 -2.62
C CYS A 220 -14.42 23.21 -1.37
N MET A 221 -14.68 22.06 -0.74
CA MET A 221 -15.27 21.98 0.61
C MET A 221 -14.34 21.21 1.56
N SER A 222 -14.31 21.64 2.82
CA SER A 222 -13.41 21.14 3.87
C SER A 222 -13.86 19.75 4.35
N ALA A 223 -12.97 18.76 4.25
CA ALA A 223 -13.13 17.51 4.97
C ALA A 223 -11.81 17.20 5.68
N THR A 224 -11.74 17.59 6.96
CA THR A 224 -10.67 17.21 7.87
C THR A 224 -10.87 15.74 8.25
N THR A 225 -10.04 14.85 7.74
CA THR A 225 -10.03 13.45 8.17
C THR A 225 -8.62 13.01 8.51
N LYS A 226 -8.40 12.71 9.79
CA LYS A 226 -7.18 12.10 10.32
C LYS A 226 -7.04 10.67 9.78
N THR A 227 -5.84 10.28 9.36
CA THR A 227 -5.52 8.90 8.94
C THR A 227 -4.11 8.52 9.40
N PRO A 228 -3.82 7.24 9.71
CA PRO A 228 -2.48 6.79 10.08
C PRO A 228 -1.63 6.54 8.81
N GLY A 229 -0.38 7.01 8.83
CA GLY A 229 0.60 6.88 7.74
C GLY A 229 1.18 8.24 7.34
N ARG A 230 2.49 8.42 7.54
CA ARG A 230 3.19 9.72 7.41
C ARG A 230 3.11 10.28 5.99
N ASP A 231 3.30 9.44 4.97
CA ASP A 231 3.36 9.86 3.57
C ASP A 231 2.00 10.26 2.99
N VAL A 232 0.93 9.53 3.36
CA VAL A 232 -0.44 9.88 2.93
C VAL A 232 -0.90 11.16 3.62
N HIS A 233 -0.49 11.37 4.87
CA HIS A 233 -0.80 12.60 5.60
C HIS A 233 -0.08 13.82 5.00
N GLU A 234 1.17 13.66 4.55
CA GLU A 234 1.95 14.73 3.92
C GLU A 234 1.35 15.18 2.57
N VAL A 235 0.97 14.22 1.72
CA VAL A 235 0.28 14.53 0.45
C VAL A 235 -1.08 15.19 0.68
N LEU A 236 -1.87 14.71 1.67
CA LEU A 236 -3.16 15.31 2.00
C LEU A 236 -3.02 16.73 2.56
N ASN A 237 -1.99 16.97 3.39
CA ASN A 237 -1.71 18.31 3.93
C ASN A 237 -1.25 19.27 2.83
N GLY A 238 -0.39 18.82 1.91
CA GLY A 238 0.01 19.62 0.74
C GLY A 238 -1.19 19.99 -0.14
N LEU A 239 -2.14 19.06 -0.31
CA LEU A 239 -3.37 19.32 -1.06
C LEU A 239 -4.27 20.35 -0.37
N GLU A 240 -4.47 20.27 0.94
CA GLU A 240 -5.26 21.25 1.69
C GLU A 240 -4.57 22.63 1.76
N GLN A 241 -3.24 22.68 1.82
CA GLN A 241 -2.47 23.92 1.71
C GLN A 241 -2.66 24.57 0.34
N ALA A 242 -2.48 23.82 -0.75
CA ALA A 242 -2.69 24.32 -2.12
C ALA A 242 -4.14 24.81 -2.32
N LYS A 243 -5.11 24.06 -1.81
CA LYS A 243 -6.53 24.43 -1.82
C LYS A 243 -6.81 25.73 -1.07
N THR A 244 -6.20 25.90 0.09
CA THR A 244 -6.31 27.13 0.90
C THR A 244 -5.66 28.31 0.18
N ALA A 245 -4.48 28.10 -0.42
CA ALA A 245 -3.80 29.10 -1.24
C ALA A 245 -4.62 29.52 -2.46
N LEU A 246 -5.20 28.56 -3.20
CA LEU A 246 -6.06 28.83 -4.36
C LEU A 246 -7.36 29.56 -3.98
N ARG A 247 -8.01 29.17 -2.87
CA ARG A 247 -9.14 29.94 -2.31
C ARG A 247 -8.74 31.36 -1.93
N GLY A 248 -7.55 31.53 -1.37
CA GLY A 248 -6.98 32.84 -1.05
C GLY A 248 -6.76 33.68 -2.30
N MET A 249 -6.07 33.13 -3.31
CA MET A 249 -5.82 33.77 -4.60
C MET A 249 -7.10 34.10 -5.37
N GLY A 250 -8.14 33.26 -5.28
CA GLY A 250 -9.44 33.53 -5.89
C GLY A 250 -10.17 34.76 -5.36
N LYS A 251 -9.71 35.35 -4.24
CA LYS A 251 -10.19 36.65 -3.75
C LYS A 251 -9.50 37.85 -4.43
N TYR A 252 -8.34 37.63 -5.04
CA TYR A 252 -7.53 38.68 -5.66
C TYR A 252 -7.59 38.66 -7.20
N ALA A 253 -8.13 37.60 -7.80
CA ALA A 253 -8.26 37.45 -9.24
C ALA A 253 -9.70 37.03 -9.63
N PRO A 254 -10.23 37.45 -10.79
CA PRO A 254 -11.51 36.99 -11.28
C PRO A 254 -11.53 35.46 -11.40
N LEU A 255 -12.41 34.81 -10.62
CA LEU A 255 -12.44 33.34 -10.51
C LEU A 255 -12.66 32.66 -11.87
N ASP A 256 -13.41 33.30 -12.76
CA ASP A 256 -13.71 32.76 -14.09
C ASP A 256 -12.44 32.68 -14.97
N VAL A 257 -11.51 33.62 -14.82
CA VAL A 257 -10.20 33.60 -15.50
C VAL A 257 -9.31 32.52 -14.91
N VAL A 258 -9.29 32.37 -13.58
CA VAL A 258 -8.51 31.30 -12.91
C VAL A 258 -8.99 29.92 -13.36
N ARG A 259 -10.31 29.73 -13.47
CA ARG A 259 -10.92 28.48 -13.97
C ARG A 259 -10.52 28.17 -15.41
N GLU A 260 -10.55 29.17 -16.29
CA GLU A 260 -10.13 29.01 -17.68
C GLU A 260 -8.65 28.60 -17.79
N LEU A 261 -7.75 29.32 -17.10
CA LEU A 261 -6.31 29.02 -17.10
C LEU A 261 -6.00 27.63 -16.56
N TYR A 262 -6.70 27.23 -15.49
CA TYR A 262 -6.55 25.91 -14.89
C TYR A 262 -7.04 24.80 -15.84
N ALA A 263 -8.21 24.98 -16.47
CA ALA A 263 -8.75 24.02 -17.44
C ALA A 263 -7.88 23.91 -18.70
N ALA A 264 -7.28 25.02 -19.14
CA ALA A 264 -6.39 25.06 -20.29
C ALA A 264 -4.97 24.54 -19.97
N ASN A 265 -4.62 24.36 -18.69
CA ASN A 265 -3.28 24.04 -18.21
C ASN A 265 -2.21 25.01 -18.77
N ARG A 266 -2.49 26.31 -18.69
CA ARG A 266 -1.62 27.38 -19.21
C ARG A 266 -1.33 28.43 -18.15
N GLU A 267 -0.12 28.96 -18.20
CA GLU A 267 0.22 30.17 -17.46
C GLU A 267 -0.39 31.39 -18.16
N PRO A 268 -0.88 32.37 -17.37
CA PRO A 268 -1.31 33.63 -17.94
C PRO A 268 -0.11 34.39 -18.52
N ALA A 269 -0.23 34.76 -19.79
CA ALA A 269 0.78 35.53 -20.51
C ALA A 269 0.27 36.93 -20.80
N LEU A 270 1.17 37.91 -20.84
CA LEU A 270 0.86 39.27 -21.26
C LEU A 270 0.29 39.27 -22.68
N GLY A 271 -0.76 40.08 -22.87
CA GLY A 271 -1.42 40.21 -24.15
C GLY A 271 -2.93 40.31 -23.99
N GLY A 272 -3.56 40.84 -25.03
CA GLY A 272 -5.00 40.92 -25.09
C GLY A 272 -5.48 40.83 -26.53
N GLU A 273 -6.76 40.57 -26.67
CA GLU A 273 -7.44 40.50 -27.95
C GLU A 273 -8.52 41.58 -28.02
N LEU A 274 -8.82 42.05 -29.23
CA LEU A 274 -9.96 42.92 -29.46
C LEU A 274 -11.23 42.09 -29.37
N ARG A 275 -12.09 42.45 -28.42
CA ARG A 275 -13.37 41.79 -28.21
C ARG A 275 -14.46 42.81 -27.95
N GLU A 276 -15.63 42.56 -28.51
CA GLU A 276 -16.82 43.36 -28.21
C GLU A 276 -17.37 42.98 -26.83
N LEU A 277 -17.36 43.91 -25.87
CA LEU A 277 -17.81 43.67 -24.51
C LEU A 277 -19.00 44.56 -24.16
N SER A 278 -19.78 44.12 -23.17
CA SER A 278 -20.59 45.07 -22.37
C SER A 278 -19.82 45.39 -21.10
N ILE A 279 -19.65 46.67 -20.80
CA ILE A 279 -18.85 47.17 -19.69
C ILE A 279 -19.77 47.98 -18.77
N LEU A 280 -19.85 47.57 -17.52
CA LEU A 280 -20.60 48.27 -16.47
C LEU A 280 -19.64 48.92 -15.50
N PHE A 281 -19.83 50.21 -15.25
CA PHE A 281 -19.31 50.93 -14.09
C PHE A 281 -20.47 51.29 -13.17
N THR A 282 -20.23 51.16 -11.87
CA THR A 282 -21.17 51.63 -10.85
C THR A 282 -20.48 52.56 -9.90
N ASP A 283 -21.22 53.45 -9.25
CA ASP A 283 -20.68 54.36 -8.22
C ASP A 283 -21.76 54.65 -7.18
N LEU A 284 -21.38 54.89 -5.92
CA LEU A 284 -22.35 55.22 -4.87
C LEU A 284 -22.50 56.74 -4.73
N GLU A 285 -23.73 57.22 -4.88
CA GLU A 285 -24.03 58.63 -4.68
C GLU A 285 -23.87 59.05 -3.21
N GLY A 286 -23.03 60.06 -2.97
CA GLY A 286 -22.80 60.60 -1.63
C GLY A 286 -21.89 59.75 -0.74
N PHE A 287 -21.20 58.75 -1.31
CA PHE A 287 -20.35 57.83 -0.55
C PHE A 287 -19.18 58.52 0.13
N THR A 288 -18.50 59.46 -0.54
CA THR A 288 -17.41 60.25 0.06
C THR A 288 -17.85 60.90 1.37
N SER A 289 -18.99 61.61 1.37
CA SER A 289 -19.52 62.23 2.58
C SER A 289 -19.97 61.22 3.64
N LEU A 290 -20.40 60.02 3.24
CA LEU A 290 -20.70 58.95 4.19
C LEU A 290 -19.41 58.42 4.84
N SER A 291 -18.35 58.22 4.06
CA SER A 291 -17.06 57.70 4.52
C SER A 291 -16.38 58.61 5.55
N GLU A 292 -16.60 59.93 5.47
CA GLU A 292 -16.10 60.91 6.45
C GLU A 292 -16.80 60.83 7.81
N ARG A 293 -17.99 60.23 7.88
CA ARG A 293 -18.82 60.16 9.09
C ARG A 293 -18.79 58.81 9.79
N LEU A 294 -18.36 57.76 9.09
CA LEU A 294 -18.31 56.40 9.62
C LEU A 294 -16.92 56.07 10.18
N SER A 295 -16.87 55.20 11.19
CA SER A 295 -15.60 54.60 11.58
C SER A 295 -15.06 53.68 10.47
N PRO A 296 -13.74 53.43 10.40
CA PRO A 296 -13.16 52.53 9.40
C PRO A 296 -13.80 51.14 9.36
N ASP A 297 -14.14 50.57 10.51
CA ASP A 297 -14.76 49.24 10.60
C ASP A 297 -16.20 49.23 10.10
N GLU A 298 -16.96 50.29 10.38
CA GLU A 298 -18.33 50.45 9.87
C GLU A 298 -18.34 50.67 8.35
N LEU A 299 -17.40 51.47 7.85
CA LEU A 299 -17.23 51.72 6.42
C LEU A 299 -16.86 50.43 5.67
N ALA A 300 -15.91 49.66 6.19
CA ALA A 300 -15.50 48.38 5.61
C ALA A 300 -16.66 47.37 5.59
N ARG A 301 -17.46 47.32 6.67
CA ARG A 301 -18.65 46.46 6.73
C ARG A 301 -19.72 46.87 5.72
N ALA A 302 -20.01 48.17 5.63
CA ALA A 302 -20.99 48.69 4.68
C ALA A 302 -20.57 48.43 3.22
N LEU A 303 -19.30 48.67 2.88
CA LEU A 303 -18.74 48.34 1.57
C LEU A 303 -18.79 46.85 1.28
N GLY A 304 -18.44 46.01 2.26
CA GLY A 304 -18.50 44.55 2.13
C GLY A 304 -19.90 44.07 1.75
N LEU A 305 -20.93 44.52 2.48
CA LEU A 305 -22.33 44.18 2.19
C LEU A 305 -22.77 44.66 0.80
N TYR A 306 -22.36 45.87 0.41
CA TYR A 306 -22.67 46.42 -0.90
C TYR A 306 -21.99 45.62 -2.03
N PHE A 307 -20.69 45.36 -1.92
CA PHE A 307 -19.95 44.59 -2.93
C PHE A 307 -20.45 43.16 -3.05
N GLU A 308 -20.83 42.52 -1.94
CA GLU A 308 -21.44 41.19 -1.95
C GLU A 308 -22.74 41.19 -2.75
N ALA A 309 -23.66 42.12 -2.45
CA ALA A 309 -24.93 42.24 -3.16
C ALA A 309 -24.73 42.51 -4.67
N MET A 310 -23.83 43.43 -5.01
CA MET A 310 -23.54 43.78 -6.41
C MET A 310 -22.88 42.62 -7.16
N THR A 311 -21.93 41.93 -6.53
CA THR A 311 -21.26 40.76 -7.09
C THR A 311 -22.25 39.65 -7.40
N GLU A 312 -23.16 39.35 -6.47
CA GLU A 312 -24.18 38.32 -6.66
C GLU A 312 -25.11 38.67 -7.84
N ALA A 313 -25.59 39.91 -7.91
CA ALA A 313 -26.45 40.35 -9.00
C ALA A 313 -25.76 40.27 -10.37
N VAL A 314 -24.52 40.76 -10.48
CA VAL A 314 -23.74 40.69 -11.73
C VAL A 314 -23.50 39.24 -12.15
N ARG A 315 -23.07 38.38 -11.22
CA ARG A 315 -22.78 36.96 -11.51
C ARG A 315 -24.03 36.17 -11.88
N SER A 316 -25.18 36.45 -11.25
CA SER A 316 -26.46 35.83 -11.61
C SER A 316 -26.88 36.11 -13.06
N CYS A 317 -26.42 37.24 -13.60
CA CYS A 317 -26.62 37.65 -14.99
C CYS A 317 -25.42 37.30 -15.88
N GLY A 318 -24.51 36.43 -15.43
CA GLY A 318 -23.38 35.94 -16.23
C GLY A 318 -22.31 36.98 -16.52
N GLY A 319 -22.21 38.02 -15.71
CA GLY A 319 -21.11 38.98 -15.76
C GLY A 319 -19.96 38.56 -14.85
N THR A 320 -18.75 39.00 -15.19
CA THR A 320 -17.54 38.80 -14.40
C THR A 320 -17.13 40.14 -13.78
N ILE A 321 -16.92 40.14 -12.47
CA ILE A 321 -16.35 41.31 -11.76
C ILE A 321 -14.88 41.42 -12.15
N ASP A 322 -14.52 42.56 -12.74
CA ASP A 322 -13.14 42.87 -13.11
C ASP A 322 -12.37 43.37 -11.88
N LYS A 323 -12.85 44.48 -11.29
CA LYS A 323 -12.28 45.02 -10.05
C LYS A 323 -13.24 45.95 -9.32
N PHE A 324 -12.89 46.24 -8.06
CA PHE A 324 -13.47 47.32 -7.27
C PHE A 324 -12.54 48.54 -7.30
N ILE A 325 -13.09 49.74 -7.45
CA ILE A 325 -12.33 51.01 -7.54
C ILE A 325 -12.92 51.99 -6.52
N GLY A 326 -12.37 52.02 -5.30
CA GLY A 326 -13.03 52.75 -4.22
C GLY A 326 -14.38 52.11 -3.90
N ASP A 327 -15.48 52.85 -4.03
CA ASP A 327 -16.88 52.39 -3.93
C ASP A 327 -17.49 51.94 -5.26
N ALA A 328 -16.73 52.05 -6.35
CA ALA A 328 -17.17 51.65 -7.68
C ALA A 328 -16.96 50.15 -7.96
N VAL A 329 -17.86 49.59 -8.76
CA VAL A 329 -17.75 48.21 -9.28
C VAL A 329 -17.59 48.27 -10.79
N MET A 330 -16.55 47.60 -11.31
CA MET A 330 -16.37 47.38 -12.74
C MET A 330 -16.69 45.92 -13.08
N ALA A 331 -17.58 45.71 -14.04
CA ALA A 331 -17.99 44.39 -14.50
C ALA A 331 -17.99 44.29 -16.02
N LEU A 332 -17.69 43.09 -16.51
CA LEU A 332 -17.57 42.76 -17.93
C LEU A 332 -18.51 41.61 -18.28
N TRP A 333 -19.10 41.69 -19.47
CA TRP A 333 -19.74 40.55 -20.13
C TRP A 333 -19.07 40.29 -21.46
N ASN A 334 -19.15 39.02 -21.91
CA ASN A 334 -18.42 38.49 -23.06
C ASN A 334 -16.91 38.31 -22.81
N ALA A 335 -16.45 38.40 -21.55
CA ALA A 335 -15.09 38.09 -21.12
C ALA A 335 -15.09 37.58 -19.67
N PRO A 336 -14.30 36.54 -19.32
CA PRO A 336 -13.51 35.70 -20.22
C PRO A 336 -14.37 34.80 -21.11
N THR A 337 -15.55 34.40 -20.63
CA THR A 337 -16.45 33.51 -21.36
C THR A 337 -17.19 34.27 -22.47
N GLN A 338 -17.13 33.74 -23.69
CA GLN A 338 -17.82 34.32 -24.83
C GLN A 338 -19.33 34.09 -24.76
N ARG A 339 -20.12 35.13 -25.03
CA ARG A 339 -21.55 35.16 -24.83
C ARG A 339 -22.22 36.15 -25.78
N ARG A 340 -23.08 35.66 -26.67
CA ARG A 340 -23.71 36.48 -27.74
C ARG A 340 -24.78 37.45 -27.21
N ASP A 341 -25.47 37.07 -26.14
CA ASP A 341 -26.52 37.85 -25.47
C ASP A 341 -25.98 38.81 -24.39
N HIS A 342 -24.67 39.06 -24.37
CA HIS A 342 -23.98 39.86 -23.35
C HIS A 342 -24.57 41.26 -23.10
N SER A 343 -25.09 41.93 -24.13
CA SER A 343 -25.74 43.25 -23.96
C SER A 343 -27.06 43.16 -23.20
N GLN A 344 -27.87 42.13 -23.49
CA GLN A 344 -29.16 41.92 -22.83
C GLN A 344 -28.95 41.54 -21.36
N LEU A 345 -27.98 40.67 -21.11
CA LEU A 345 -27.60 40.25 -19.76
C LEU A 345 -27.02 41.39 -18.93
N ALA A 346 -26.20 42.27 -19.52
CA ALA A 346 -25.69 43.44 -18.82
C ALA A 346 -26.82 44.42 -18.44
N CYS A 347 -27.80 44.62 -19.31
CA CYS A 347 -29.01 45.40 -18.98
C CYS A 347 -29.83 44.75 -17.86
N ALA A 348 -30.01 43.42 -17.91
CA ALA A 348 -30.69 42.67 -16.86
C ALA A 348 -29.94 42.78 -15.52
N ALA A 349 -28.61 42.76 -15.55
CA ALA A 349 -27.77 42.92 -14.37
C ALA A 349 -27.98 44.28 -13.71
N VAL A 350 -28.07 45.37 -14.47
CA VAL A 350 -28.37 46.70 -13.89
C VAL A 350 -29.69 46.70 -13.12
N LEU A 351 -30.73 46.06 -13.67
CA LEU A 351 -32.04 45.93 -13.00
C LEU A 351 -31.95 45.03 -11.75
N ALA A 352 -31.20 43.93 -11.84
CA ALA A 352 -30.95 43.04 -10.72
C ALA A 352 -30.18 43.74 -9.59
N CYS A 353 -29.11 44.46 -9.91
CA CYS A 353 -28.31 45.27 -8.99
C CYS A 353 -29.20 46.27 -8.23
N ARG A 354 -30.04 47.01 -8.95
CA ARG A 354 -30.98 47.95 -8.32
C ARG A 354 -31.94 47.24 -7.35
N LYS A 355 -32.46 46.06 -7.73
CA LYS A 355 -33.37 45.30 -6.88
C LYS A 355 -32.69 44.76 -5.62
N VAL A 356 -31.45 44.29 -5.72
CA VAL A 356 -30.71 43.76 -4.55
C VAL A 356 -30.24 44.88 -3.63
N THR A 357 -29.82 46.03 -4.15
CA THR A 357 -29.44 47.18 -3.32
C THR A 357 -30.66 47.77 -2.61
N ASP A 358 -31.81 47.89 -3.29
CA ASP A 358 -33.07 48.30 -2.65
C ASP A 358 -33.48 47.36 -1.50
N ARG A 359 -33.21 46.05 -1.62
CA ARG A 359 -33.45 45.07 -0.54
C ARG A 359 -32.42 45.21 0.58
N LEU A 360 -31.14 45.36 0.23
CA LEU A 360 -30.06 45.54 1.19
C LEU A 360 -30.34 46.74 2.10
N TYR A 361 -30.69 47.89 1.52
CA TYR A 361 -30.93 49.12 2.28
C TYR A 361 -32.18 49.06 3.19
N ARG A 362 -33.07 48.08 2.98
CA ARG A 362 -34.22 47.81 3.87
C ARG A 362 -33.97 46.68 4.86
N SER A 363 -32.84 45.98 4.75
CA SER A 363 -32.52 44.85 5.61
C SER A 363 -32.02 45.32 6.97
N SER A 364 -32.15 44.46 7.98
CA SER A 364 -31.55 44.70 9.30
C SER A 364 -30.03 44.83 9.24
N ALA A 365 -29.38 44.21 8.25
CA ALA A 365 -27.93 44.31 8.04
C ALA A 365 -27.47 45.72 7.64
N TRP A 366 -28.37 46.55 7.09
CA TRP A 366 -28.12 47.96 6.76
C TRP A 366 -28.76 48.93 7.76
N ALA A 367 -29.27 48.43 8.89
CA ALA A 367 -29.90 49.28 9.90
C ALA A 367 -28.90 50.30 10.46
N GLY A 368 -29.34 51.56 10.59
CA GLY A 368 -28.51 52.65 11.09
C GLY A 368 -27.69 53.40 10.03
N LEU A 369 -27.70 52.94 8.78
CA LEU A 369 -27.07 53.64 7.65
C LEU A 369 -28.12 54.30 6.73
N PRO A 370 -27.82 55.46 6.14
CA PRO A 370 -28.72 56.05 5.15
C PRO A 370 -28.84 55.15 3.91
N PRO A 371 -30.01 55.10 3.26
CA PRO A 371 -30.12 54.44 1.97
C PRO A 371 -29.26 55.19 0.94
N LEU A 372 -28.46 54.44 0.20
CA LEU A 372 -27.62 54.99 -0.87
C LEU A 372 -28.28 54.82 -2.23
N ARG A 373 -27.83 55.58 -3.20
CA ARG A 373 -28.25 55.42 -4.59
C ARG A 373 -27.06 55.04 -5.45
N THR A 374 -27.16 53.89 -6.11
CA THR A 374 -26.15 53.44 -7.06
C THR A 374 -26.40 54.06 -8.43
N ARG A 375 -25.36 54.68 -9.00
CA ARG A 375 -25.29 55.10 -10.39
C ARG A 375 -24.74 53.99 -11.26
N PHE A 376 -25.15 53.95 -12.52
CA PHE A 376 -24.76 52.89 -13.45
C PHE A 376 -24.39 53.52 -14.80
N GLY A 377 -23.19 53.23 -15.28
CA GLY A 377 -22.73 53.52 -16.63
C GLY A 377 -22.54 52.21 -17.39
N LEU A 378 -23.42 51.91 -18.34
CA LEU A 378 -23.35 50.72 -19.17
C LEU A 378 -23.02 51.10 -20.61
N HIS A 379 -21.99 50.50 -21.19
CA HIS A 379 -21.62 50.72 -22.57
C HIS A 379 -21.25 49.41 -23.27
N ARG A 380 -21.48 49.34 -24.57
CA ARG A 380 -21.07 48.23 -25.42
C ARG A 380 -20.09 48.76 -26.46
N ASP A 381 -18.90 48.18 -26.51
CA ASP A 381 -17.88 48.57 -27.48
C ASP A 381 -16.86 47.44 -27.73
N THR A 382 -16.12 47.55 -28.83
CA THR A 382 -14.95 46.70 -29.08
C THR A 382 -13.74 47.26 -28.36
N VAL A 383 -13.26 46.53 -27.36
CA VAL A 383 -12.14 46.93 -26.50
C VAL A 383 -11.10 45.83 -26.44
N MET A 384 -9.88 46.16 -26.02
CA MET A 384 -8.84 45.15 -25.82
C MET A 384 -9.03 44.50 -24.46
N VAL A 385 -9.11 43.18 -24.40
CA VAL A 385 -9.26 42.41 -23.14
C VAL A 385 -8.19 41.35 -23.03
N GLY A 386 -7.61 41.21 -21.84
CA GLY A 386 -6.52 40.27 -21.60
C GLY A 386 -5.72 40.61 -20.36
N HIS A 387 -4.50 40.06 -20.27
CA HIS A 387 -3.59 40.28 -19.16
C HIS A 387 -2.67 41.46 -19.47
N PHE A 388 -2.78 42.51 -18.66
CA PHE A 388 -2.00 43.73 -18.81
C PHE A 388 -1.24 44.06 -17.53
N GLY A 389 -0.01 44.58 -17.67
CA GLY A 389 0.87 44.93 -16.56
C GLY A 389 2.34 44.62 -16.87
N ALA A 390 3.09 44.26 -15.84
CA ALA A 390 4.47 43.79 -15.95
C ALA A 390 4.54 42.26 -15.81
N PRO A 391 5.62 41.60 -16.24
CA PRO A 391 5.75 40.13 -16.19
C PRO A 391 5.51 39.54 -14.79
N GLU A 392 5.94 40.22 -13.74
CA GLU A 392 5.78 39.76 -12.34
C GLU A 392 4.43 40.15 -11.72
N ARG A 393 3.70 41.10 -12.33
CA ARG A 393 2.43 41.61 -11.83
C ARG A 393 1.57 42.14 -12.96
N PHE A 394 0.62 41.33 -13.39
CA PHE A 394 -0.42 41.71 -14.34
C PHE A 394 -1.81 41.39 -13.81
N SER A 395 -2.82 42.01 -14.40
CA SER A 395 -4.23 41.77 -14.09
C SER A 395 -4.98 41.52 -15.38
N TYR A 396 -5.94 40.59 -15.34
CA TYR A 396 -6.89 40.44 -16.43
C TYR A 396 -7.87 41.62 -16.36
N THR A 397 -7.98 42.41 -17.42
CA THR A 397 -8.83 43.62 -17.47
C THR A 397 -9.16 43.98 -18.91
N ALA A 398 -10.13 44.87 -19.10
CA ALA A 398 -10.38 45.52 -20.39
C ALA A 398 -9.70 46.90 -20.46
N LEU A 399 -9.17 47.27 -21.62
CA LEU A 399 -8.55 48.56 -21.95
C LEU A 399 -9.09 49.09 -23.28
N GLY A 400 -9.27 50.41 -23.36
CA GLY A 400 -9.69 51.11 -24.59
C GLY A 400 -10.65 52.26 -24.32
N ASP A 401 -10.93 53.03 -25.37
CA ASP A 401 -11.79 54.21 -25.29
C ASP A 401 -13.21 53.87 -24.83
N GLY A 402 -13.75 52.71 -25.22
CA GLY A 402 -15.05 52.22 -24.77
C GLY A 402 -15.15 52.01 -23.25
N VAL A 403 -14.06 51.61 -22.59
CA VAL A 403 -13.99 51.48 -21.13
C VAL A 403 -14.10 52.86 -20.47
N ASN A 404 -13.34 53.83 -20.99
CA ASN A 404 -13.36 55.20 -20.50
C ASN A 404 -14.74 55.87 -20.72
N LEU A 405 -15.40 55.58 -21.84
CA LEU A 405 -16.75 56.07 -22.10
C LEU A 405 -17.77 55.49 -21.12
N ALA A 406 -17.70 54.19 -20.82
CA ALA A 406 -18.56 53.55 -19.82
C ALA A 406 -18.45 54.24 -18.44
N SER A 407 -17.22 54.51 -17.99
CA SER A 407 -16.96 55.25 -16.75
C SER A 407 -17.52 56.68 -16.79
N ARG A 408 -17.42 57.39 -17.92
CA ARG A 408 -18.01 58.73 -18.07
C ARG A 408 -19.54 58.72 -18.07
N LEU A 409 -20.18 57.69 -18.63
CA LEU A 409 -21.64 57.56 -18.64
C LEU A 409 -22.20 57.42 -17.21
N GLU A 410 -21.49 56.73 -16.33
CA GLU A 410 -21.82 56.69 -14.90
C GLU A 410 -21.80 58.12 -14.33
N GLY A 411 -20.72 58.88 -14.56
CA GLY A 411 -20.57 60.24 -14.03
C GLY A 411 -21.62 61.23 -14.52
N LEU A 412 -22.22 61.00 -15.70
CA LEU A 412 -23.35 61.77 -16.23
C LEU A 412 -24.68 61.45 -15.53
N CYS A 413 -24.77 60.35 -14.80
CA CYS A 413 -25.95 60.00 -13.99
C CYS A 413 -26.00 60.77 -12.66
N LYS A 414 -25.04 61.66 -12.39
CA LYS A 414 -25.15 62.66 -11.32
C LYS A 414 -26.39 63.50 -11.57
N PRO A 415 -27.33 63.63 -10.61
CA PRO A 415 -28.52 64.45 -10.81
C PRO A 415 -28.08 65.88 -11.12
N THR A 416 -28.16 66.24 -12.40
CA THR A 416 -27.84 67.57 -12.86
C THR A 416 -29.01 68.44 -12.47
N TRP A 417 -28.83 69.22 -11.41
CA TRP A 417 -29.65 70.38 -11.05
C TRP A 417 -31.10 70.08 -10.65
N SER A 418 -31.56 70.81 -9.63
CA SER A 418 -32.93 70.97 -9.20
C SER A 418 -33.80 71.54 -10.35
N VAL A 419 -34.09 70.74 -11.37
CA VAL A 419 -35.14 71.09 -12.34
C VAL A 419 -36.46 70.93 -11.60
N ARG A 420 -36.99 72.07 -11.10
CA ARG A 420 -38.37 72.19 -10.65
C ARG A 420 -39.24 71.37 -11.59
N ARG A 421 -39.96 70.38 -11.03
CA ARG A 421 -40.93 69.57 -11.76
C ARG A 421 -41.94 70.49 -12.47
N LYS A 422 -41.68 70.90 -13.71
CA LYS A 422 -42.76 71.31 -14.60
C LYS A 422 -43.39 70.02 -15.09
N ARG A 423 -44.53 69.72 -14.48
CA ARG A 423 -45.46 68.65 -14.83
C ARG A 423 -45.58 68.57 -16.35
N TRP A 424 -45.06 67.50 -16.95
CA TRP A 424 -45.29 67.23 -18.36
C TRP A 424 -46.74 66.77 -18.49
N SER A 425 -47.62 67.67 -18.93
CA SER A 425 -48.98 67.34 -19.34
C SER A 425 -48.94 66.81 -20.77
N ALA A 426 -49.26 65.53 -20.95
CA ALA A 426 -49.45 64.93 -22.27
C ALA A 426 -50.56 65.69 -23.04
N PRO A 427 -50.39 66.02 -24.33
CA PRO A 427 -51.46 66.64 -25.10
C PRO A 427 -52.56 65.61 -25.35
N ARG A 428 -53.80 65.94 -24.96
CA ARG A 428 -54.98 65.18 -25.38
C ARG A 428 -55.12 65.27 -26.90
N SER A 429 -55.32 64.12 -27.53
CA SER A 429 -55.56 63.98 -28.95
C SER A 429 -56.81 64.77 -29.38
N THR A 430 -56.68 65.58 -30.44
CA THR A 430 -57.77 65.86 -31.36
C THR A 430 -57.21 66.22 -32.74
N ARG A 431 -57.65 65.43 -33.73
CA ARG A 431 -57.79 65.70 -35.17
C ARG A 431 -56.59 66.21 -36.00
N THR A 432 -56.13 65.30 -36.86
CA THR A 432 -56.00 65.46 -38.33
C THR A 432 -55.85 66.88 -38.89
N THR A 433 -54.66 67.22 -39.37
CA THR A 433 -54.47 67.85 -40.69
C THR A 433 -53.02 67.77 -41.15
N ARG A 434 -52.86 67.63 -42.47
CA ARG A 434 -51.61 67.46 -43.23
C ARG A 434 -50.57 68.54 -42.93
N ALA A 435 -49.34 68.13 -42.66
CA ALA A 435 -48.12 68.85 -43.04
C ALA A 435 -46.89 67.93 -42.92
N SER A 436 -46.76 66.98 -43.85
CA SER A 436 -45.45 66.42 -44.18
C SER A 436 -44.55 67.53 -44.73
N ALA A 437 -43.25 67.43 -44.43
CA ALA A 437 -42.14 68.28 -44.90
C ALA A 437 -41.78 69.50 -44.03
N ARG A 438 -41.07 69.27 -42.91
CA ARG A 438 -39.98 70.15 -42.43
C ARG A 438 -39.18 69.62 -41.21
N ILE A 439 -38.69 68.38 -41.22
CA ILE A 439 -37.61 67.97 -40.31
C ILE A 439 -36.62 67.10 -41.09
N GLY A 440 -35.91 67.76 -42.00
CA GLY A 440 -34.88 67.17 -42.84
C GLY A 440 -33.88 68.24 -43.23
N ARG A 441 -33.35 68.96 -42.22
CA ARG A 441 -32.29 69.98 -42.37
C ARG A 441 -31.80 70.47 -41.00
N ARG A 442 -31.21 69.58 -40.17
CA ARG A 442 -30.36 69.97 -39.03
C ARG A 442 -29.46 68.88 -38.44
N CYS A 443 -29.09 67.87 -39.23
CA CYS A 443 -28.12 66.83 -38.82
C CYS A 443 -27.07 66.56 -39.90
N ARG A 444 -26.54 67.63 -40.52
CA ARG A 444 -25.47 67.54 -41.51
C ARG A 444 -24.59 68.78 -41.43
N LEU A 445 -23.93 68.99 -40.29
CA LEU A 445 -22.85 69.97 -40.05
C LEU A 445 -22.16 69.64 -38.71
N ALA A 446 -21.45 68.52 -38.68
CA ALA A 446 -20.40 68.21 -37.71
C ALA A 446 -19.54 67.04 -38.27
N LYS A 447 -19.05 67.21 -39.50
CA LYS A 447 -17.92 66.45 -40.03
C LYS A 447 -16.89 67.47 -40.50
N SER A 448 -15.62 67.18 -40.20
CA SER A 448 -14.39 67.90 -40.52
C SER A 448 -13.99 69.07 -39.59
N SER A 449 -13.33 68.75 -38.48
CA SER A 449 -12.18 69.57 -38.02
C SER A 449 -10.89 68.79 -38.26
N ARG A 450 -10.30 69.05 -39.43
CA ARG A 450 -8.86 69.14 -39.72
C ARG A 450 -7.93 68.70 -38.58
N TYR A 451 -7.30 67.54 -38.74
CA TYR A 451 -5.91 67.34 -38.29
C TYR A 451 -4.98 67.72 -39.43
N ARG A 452 -4.26 68.83 -39.25
CA ARG A 452 -3.16 69.26 -40.11
C ARG A 452 -1.90 68.62 -39.53
N THR A 453 -1.40 67.57 -40.17
CA THR A 453 -0.08 67.00 -39.87
C THR A 453 1.00 67.91 -40.44
N SER A 454 1.76 68.57 -39.56
CA SER A 454 3.03 69.19 -39.92
C SER A 454 4.11 68.11 -39.98
N SER A 455 4.58 67.81 -41.18
CA SER A 455 5.80 67.05 -41.44
C SER A 455 7.01 67.98 -41.37
N SER A 456 7.97 67.70 -40.50
CA SER A 456 9.37 68.07 -40.71
C SER A 456 10.29 67.25 -39.80
N ALA A 457 11.16 66.45 -40.44
CA ALA A 457 12.46 65.89 -40.00
C ALA A 457 12.47 65.09 -38.67
N GLY A 458 13.02 63.89 -38.57
CA GLY A 458 14.14 63.26 -39.28
C GLY A 458 14.98 62.57 -38.20
N GLY A 459 15.15 61.25 -38.28
CA GLY A 459 15.92 60.51 -37.27
C GLY A 459 15.82 59.00 -37.44
N LYS A 460 16.59 58.46 -38.40
CA LYS A 460 16.99 57.04 -38.43
C LYS A 460 17.96 56.78 -37.26
N TYR A 461 17.91 55.59 -36.66
CA TYR A 461 19.01 54.65 -36.34
C TYR A 461 18.40 53.56 -35.44
N ARG A 462 18.08 52.37 -35.99
CA ARG A 462 18.91 51.17 -36.23
C ARG A 462 19.07 50.32 -34.97
N SER A 463 18.61 49.09 -35.13
CA SER A 463 18.78 47.89 -34.31
C SER A 463 20.22 47.65 -33.86
N GLU A 464 20.34 47.23 -32.59
CA GLU A 464 21.11 46.07 -32.12
C GLU A 464 20.37 45.45 -30.94
#